data_AF-A0A3R9L016-F1
#
_entry.id   AF-A0A3R9L016-F1
#
_cell.length_a   1.000
_cell.length_b   1.000
_cell.length_c   1.000
_cell.angle_alpha   90.00
_cell.angle_beta   90.00
_cell.angle_gamma   90.00
#
_symmetry.space_group_name_H-M   'P 1'
#
loop_
_entity.id
_entity.type
_entity.pdbx_description
1 polymer ?
#
loop_
_entity_poly.entity_id
_entity_poly.type
_entity_poly.pdbx_seq_one_letter_code
_entity_poly.pdbx_strand_id
1 'polypeptide(L)'
;MYQNLRKKLEEASPLYYEEEILWLLDHIGHPEATIRDKLVFSSLARGLQSELFSAEQFRFLAQEAVKRQGLFYKSDENGQATLTRSFTALLYANLLNCDGNPNSLYYQALSVQERTYLLDKGLSYLSVERDTRGYSRKYGWVHAFAHGADLLTEVACHPDFPSSRTPEILEVLHQVFKRVPVRFGNDEDWRLAQVLYQAVLRKNCPSMN
;
A
#
# COMPACT_ATOMS: atom_id res chain seq x y z
N MET A 1 -5.88 5.25 -23.64
CA MET A 1 -5.74 4.74 -22.27
C MET A 1 -6.49 5.60 -21.25
N TYR A 2 -6.02 6.81 -20.92
CA TYR A 2 -6.61 7.70 -19.90
C TYR A 2 -8.15 7.83 -19.91
N GLN A 3 -8.74 8.20 -21.05
CA GLN A 3 -10.20 8.39 -21.16
C GLN A 3 -10.99 7.07 -20.98
N ASN A 4 -10.40 5.93 -21.32
CA ASN A 4 -11.04 4.63 -21.16
C ASN A 4 -11.12 4.27 -19.67
N LEU A 5 -9.99 4.33 -18.96
CA LEU A 5 -9.91 4.07 -17.53
C LEU A 5 -10.82 5.00 -16.72
N ARG A 6 -10.94 6.26 -17.14
CA ARG A 6 -11.86 7.22 -16.51
C ARG A 6 -13.32 6.80 -16.66
N LYS A 7 -13.75 6.34 -17.84
CA LYS A 7 -15.11 5.82 -18.04
C LYS A 7 -15.39 4.58 -17.19
N LYS A 8 -14.42 3.67 -17.08
CA LYS A 8 -14.54 2.46 -16.25
C LYS A 8 -14.82 2.76 -14.78
N LEU A 9 -14.33 3.88 -14.24
CA LEU A 9 -14.66 4.29 -12.87
C LEU A 9 -16.14 4.62 -12.67
N GLU A 10 -16.88 4.94 -13.73
CA GLU A 10 -18.31 5.25 -13.69
C GLU A 10 -19.19 4.02 -13.99
N GLU A 11 -18.62 2.97 -14.60
CA GLU A 11 -19.29 1.70 -14.88
C GLU A 11 -19.44 0.87 -13.60
N ALA A 12 -20.51 0.08 -13.45
CA ALA A 12 -20.74 -0.73 -12.24
C ALA A 12 -19.79 -1.93 -12.12
N SER A 13 -19.51 -2.61 -13.24
CA SER A 13 -18.62 -3.78 -13.30
C SER A 13 -17.74 -3.72 -14.55
N PRO A 14 -16.75 -2.81 -14.59
CA PRO A 14 -15.83 -2.68 -15.72
C PRO A 14 -14.89 -3.89 -15.79
N LEU A 15 -14.58 -4.33 -17.00
CA LEU A 15 -13.49 -5.28 -17.23
C LEU A 15 -12.17 -4.53 -17.35
N TYR A 16 -11.10 -5.01 -16.71
CA TYR A 16 -9.75 -4.47 -16.89
C TYR A 16 -8.89 -5.41 -17.75
N TYR A 17 -7.91 -4.84 -18.44
CA TYR A 17 -6.92 -5.59 -19.24
C TYR A 17 -5.49 -5.34 -18.70
N GLU A 18 -4.56 -6.26 -18.96
CA GLU A 18 -3.19 -6.17 -18.45
C GLU A 18 -2.47 -4.88 -18.87
N GLU A 19 -2.67 -4.42 -20.11
CA GLU A 19 -2.13 -3.15 -20.60
C GLU A 19 -2.60 -1.94 -19.79
N GLU A 20 -3.83 -2.00 -19.26
CA GLU A 20 -4.38 -0.97 -18.38
C GLU A 20 -3.76 -1.06 -16.99
N ILE A 21 -3.58 -2.27 -16.46
CA ILE A 21 -2.90 -2.50 -15.18
C ILE A 21 -1.46 -1.97 -15.25
N LEU A 22 -0.73 -2.26 -16.33
CA LEU A 22 0.61 -1.74 -16.57
C LEU A 22 0.61 -0.21 -16.63
N TRP A 23 -0.34 0.39 -17.36
CA TRP A 23 -0.46 1.84 -17.43
C TRP A 23 -0.72 2.46 -16.04
N LEU A 24 -1.60 1.86 -15.23
CA LEU A 24 -1.87 2.30 -13.87
C LEU A 24 -0.59 2.25 -13.02
N LEU A 25 0.17 1.15 -13.08
CA LEU A 25 1.44 1.02 -12.36
C LEU A 25 2.49 2.05 -12.79
N ASP A 26 2.61 2.31 -14.09
CA ASP A 26 3.56 3.29 -14.62
C ASP A 26 3.24 4.73 -14.21
N HIS A 27 1.98 4.99 -13.84
CA HIS A 27 1.49 6.32 -13.44
C HIS A 27 1.19 6.43 -11.94
N ILE A 28 1.60 5.43 -11.13
CA ILE A 28 1.31 5.38 -9.68
C ILE A 28 1.85 6.59 -8.90
N GLY A 29 2.95 7.19 -9.37
CA GLY A 29 3.58 8.38 -8.79
C GLY A 29 3.32 9.67 -9.57
N HIS A 30 2.27 9.75 -10.39
CA HIS A 30 2.04 10.91 -11.26
C HIS A 30 1.92 12.23 -10.47
N PRO A 31 2.53 13.35 -10.91
CA PRO A 31 2.52 14.61 -10.15
C PRO A 31 1.12 15.22 -10.01
N GLU A 32 0.28 15.08 -11.04
CA GLU A 32 -1.11 15.55 -11.03
C GLU A 32 -2.00 14.62 -10.19
N ALA A 33 -2.55 15.15 -9.09
CA ALA A 33 -3.40 14.40 -8.16
C ALA A 33 -4.71 13.88 -8.80
N THR A 34 -5.21 14.55 -9.85
CA THR A 34 -6.37 14.07 -10.60
C THR A 34 -6.08 12.81 -11.40
N ILE A 35 -4.81 12.58 -11.78
CA ILE A 35 -4.37 11.36 -12.45
C ILE A 35 -3.99 10.33 -11.40
N ARG A 36 -3.17 10.70 -10.42
CA ARG A 36 -2.65 9.77 -9.41
C ARG A 36 -3.74 9.25 -8.47
N ASP A 37 -4.48 10.13 -7.81
CA ASP A 37 -5.42 9.75 -6.75
C ASP A 37 -6.77 9.33 -7.35
N LYS A 38 -7.33 10.19 -8.21
CA LYS A 38 -8.71 10.03 -8.70
C LYS A 38 -8.84 9.03 -9.84
N LEU A 39 -7.77 8.76 -10.57
CA LEU A 39 -7.78 7.77 -11.65
C LEU A 39 -6.97 6.53 -11.25
N VAL A 40 -5.65 6.67 -11.10
CA VAL A 40 -4.75 5.53 -10.95
C VAL A 40 -5.06 4.75 -9.67
N PHE A 41 -4.97 5.41 -8.52
CA PHE A 41 -5.19 4.74 -7.25
C PHE A 41 -6.64 4.32 -7.08
N SER A 42 -7.61 5.14 -7.50
CA SER A 42 -9.03 4.78 -7.46
C SER A 42 -9.33 3.53 -8.30
N SER A 43 -8.75 3.39 -9.49
CA SER A 43 -8.89 2.18 -10.33
C SER A 43 -8.24 0.95 -9.69
N LEU A 44 -7.03 1.09 -9.14
CA LEU A 44 -6.33 -0.01 -8.46
C LEU A 44 -7.08 -0.46 -7.20
N ALA A 45 -7.44 0.47 -6.33
CA ALA A 45 -8.17 0.20 -5.10
C ALA A 45 -9.53 -0.42 -5.38
N ARG A 46 -10.28 0.13 -6.34
CA ARG A 46 -11.57 -0.45 -6.74
C ARG A 46 -11.41 -1.83 -7.36
N GLY A 47 -10.41 -2.03 -8.22
CA GLY A 47 -10.14 -3.31 -8.85
C GLY A 47 -9.84 -4.42 -7.85
N LEU A 48 -9.09 -4.09 -6.79
CA LEU A 48 -8.76 -4.99 -5.70
C LEU A 48 -9.93 -5.18 -4.71
N GLN A 49 -10.48 -4.09 -4.16
CA GLN A 49 -11.46 -4.17 -3.07
C GLN A 49 -12.86 -4.62 -3.53
N SER A 50 -13.21 -4.36 -4.79
CA SER A 50 -14.47 -4.81 -5.38
C SER A 50 -14.31 -6.07 -6.24
N GLU A 51 -13.15 -6.74 -6.15
CA GLU A 51 -12.86 -8.02 -6.82
C GLU A 51 -13.07 -7.99 -8.34
N LEU A 52 -12.76 -6.86 -9.00
CA LEU A 52 -12.96 -6.69 -10.45
C LEU A 52 -11.78 -7.22 -11.27
N PHE A 53 -10.64 -7.48 -10.64
CA PHE A 53 -9.54 -8.21 -11.27
C PHE A 53 -9.75 -9.72 -11.14
N SER A 54 -9.42 -10.48 -12.18
CA SER A 54 -9.30 -11.94 -12.02
C SER A 54 -8.15 -12.30 -11.07
N ALA A 55 -8.13 -13.52 -10.54
CA ALA A 55 -7.01 -13.99 -9.71
C ALA A 55 -5.67 -13.99 -10.47
N GLU A 56 -5.70 -14.20 -11.79
CA GLU A 56 -4.52 -14.07 -12.65
C GLU A 56 -4.06 -12.62 -12.77
N GLN A 57 -4.99 -11.68 -12.95
CA GLN A 57 -4.69 -10.25 -13.00
C GLN A 57 -4.17 -9.71 -11.67
N PHE A 58 -4.69 -10.21 -10.53
CA PHE A 58 -4.18 -9.89 -9.21
C PHE A 58 -2.70 -10.30 -9.06
N ARG A 59 -2.36 -11.54 -9.44
CA ARG A 59 -0.96 -12.01 -9.42
C ARG A 59 -0.08 -11.22 -10.38
N PHE A 60 -0.57 -10.96 -11.58
CA PHE A 60 0.12 -10.13 -12.58
C PHE A 60 0.41 -8.73 -12.04
N LEU A 61 -0.58 -8.06 -11.44
CA LEU A 61 -0.44 -6.76 -10.79
C LEU A 61 0.63 -6.79 -9.70
N ALA A 62 0.60 -7.78 -8.82
CA ALA A 62 1.58 -7.92 -7.73
C ALA A 62 3.02 -8.12 -8.29
N GLN A 63 3.18 -8.99 -9.29
CA GLN A 63 4.46 -9.25 -9.94
C GLN A 63 5.05 -7.99 -10.58
N GLU A 64 4.24 -7.28 -11.35
CA GLU A 64 4.67 -6.08 -12.05
C GLU A 64 4.92 -4.90 -11.10
N ALA A 65 4.20 -4.84 -9.96
CA ALA A 65 4.48 -3.87 -8.90
C ALA A 65 5.81 -4.17 -8.19
N VAL A 66 6.07 -5.43 -7.83
CA VAL A 66 7.33 -5.87 -7.21
C VAL A 66 8.52 -5.60 -8.13
N LYS A 67 8.39 -5.90 -9.42
CA LYS A 67 9.42 -5.67 -10.44
C LYS A 67 9.81 -4.19 -10.57
N ARG A 68 8.86 -3.27 -10.39
CA ARG A 68 9.12 -1.82 -10.44
C ARG A 68 9.86 -1.28 -9.21
N GLN A 69 9.89 -2.04 -8.11
CA GLN A 69 10.57 -1.65 -6.87
C GLN A 69 10.19 -0.24 -6.37
N GLY A 70 8.94 0.16 -6.59
CA GLY A 70 8.48 1.55 -6.38
C GLY A 70 8.58 2.03 -4.94
N LEU A 71 8.55 1.12 -3.96
CA LEU A 71 8.53 1.44 -2.52
C LEU A 71 9.79 2.19 -2.06
N PHE A 72 10.94 1.98 -2.70
CA PHE A 72 12.21 2.64 -2.39
C PHE A 72 12.73 3.50 -3.55
N TYR A 73 11.85 3.86 -4.49
CA TYR A 73 12.20 4.67 -5.65
C TYR A 73 12.85 6.00 -5.23
N LYS A 74 14.12 6.18 -5.64
CA LYS A 74 14.92 7.38 -5.38
C LYS A 74 14.79 7.87 -3.93
N SER A 75 15.11 7.01 -2.98
CA SER A 75 14.91 7.23 -1.53
C SER A 75 15.72 8.39 -0.94
N ASP A 76 16.70 8.88 -1.70
CA ASP A 76 17.47 10.10 -1.43
C ASP A 76 16.77 11.38 -1.92
N GLU A 77 15.75 11.26 -2.77
CA GLU A 77 14.96 12.37 -3.30
C GLU A 77 13.58 12.49 -2.62
N ASN A 78 13.21 13.73 -2.31
CA ASN A 78 11.89 14.10 -1.80
C ASN A 78 11.05 14.77 -2.88
N GLY A 79 9.72 14.73 -2.78
CA GLY A 79 8.79 15.47 -3.62
C GLY A 79 8.10 14.56 -4.60
N GLN A 80 8.36 14.74 -5.89
CA GLN A 80 7.72 13.90 -6.89
C GLN A 80 8.13 12.43 -6.75
N ALA A 81 9.40 12.15 -6.43
CA ALA A 81 9.88 10.79 -6.17
C ALA A 81 9.11 10.11 -5.01
N THR A 82 8.77 10.87 -3.97
CA THR A 82 7.98 10.40 -2.83
C THR A 82 6.59 9.92 -3.24
N LEU A 83 5.99 10.51 -4.27
CA LEU A 83 4.66 10.09 -4.74
C LEU A 83 4.69 8.62 -5.19
N THR A 84 5.72 8.21 -5.93
CA THR A 84 5.90 6.81 -6.32
C THR A 84 6.02 5.90 -5.10
N ARG A 85 6.87 6.27 -4.12
CA ARG A 85 7.07 5.45 -2.90
C ARG A 85 5.78 5.32 -2.10
N SER A 86 5.16 6.45 -1.81
CA SER A 86 3.95 6.56 -1.00
C SER A 86 2.77 5.79 -1.61
N PHE A 87 2.49 5.97 -2.90
CA PHE A 87 1.37 5.28 -3.54
C PHE A 87 1.70 3.81 -3.83
N THR A 88 2.98 3.46 -3.98
CA THR A 88 3.39 2.03 -3.98
C THR A 88 3.15 1.40 -2.61
N ALA A 89 3.44 2.10 -1.51
CA ALA A 89 3.15 1.61 -0.17
C ALA A 89 1.65 1.33 0.00
N LEU A 90 0.80 2.24 -0.47
CA LEU A 90 -0.64 2.09 -0.44
C LEU A 90 -1.14 0.92 -1.32
N LEU A 91 -0.55 0.73 -2.50
CA LEU A 91 -0.84 -0.44 -3.34
C LEU A 91 -0.45 -1.74 -2.62
N TYR A 92 0.74 -1.81 -2.02
CA TYR A 92 1.18 -3.00 -1.29
C TYR A 92 0.28 -3.31 -0.09
N ALA A 93 -0.23 -2.27 0.60
CA ALA A 93 -1.21 -2.44 1.67
C ALA A 93 -2.46 -3.15 1.13
N ASN A 94 -3.02 -2.68 0.01
CA ASN A 94 -4.20 -3.31 -0.60
C ASN A 94 -3.93 -4.74 -1.08
N LEU A 95 -2.75 -5.01 -1.66
CA LEU A 95 -2.36 -6.37 -2.08
C LEU A 95 -2.28 -7.33 -0.89
N LEU A 96 -1.63 -6.93 0.20
CA LEU A 96 -1.53 -7.74 1.42
C LEU A 96 -2.88 -7.91 2.10
N ASN A 97 -3.72 -6.88 2.13
CA ASN A 97 -5.07 -6.98 2.67
C ASN A 97 -5.90 -8.03 1.93
N CYS A 98 -5.93 -7.93 0.59
CA CYS A 98 -6.62 -8.87 -0.28
C CYS A 98 -6.06 -10.30 -0.16
N ASP A 99 -4.75 -10.46 -0.08
CA ASP A 99 -4.09 -11.78 0.04
C ASP A 99 -4.31 -12.41 1.43
N GLY A 100 -4.34 -11.59 2.49
CA GLY A 100 -4.44 -12.04 3.88
C GLY A 100 -5.86 -12.18 4.43
N ASN A 101 -6.89 -11.81 3.65
CA ASN A 101 -8.30 -11.83 4.06
C ASN A 101 -9.01 -13.11 3.57
N PRO A 102 -9.49 -14.01 4.47
CA PRO A 102 -10.18 -15.24 4.08
C PRO A 102 -11.46 -15.06 3.26
N ASN A 103 -12.06 -13.86 3.29
CA ASN A 103 -13.28 -13.54 2.53
C ASN A 103 -12.98 -12.93 1.15
N SER A 104 -11.72 -12.71 0.80
CA SER A 104 -11.30 -12.13 -0.47
C SER A 104 -11.15 -13.22 -1.54
N LEU A 105 -11.54 -12.93 -2.78
CA LEU A 105 -11.25 -13.75 -3.97
C LEU A 105 -9.74 -14.02 -4.15
N TYR A 106 -8.90 -13.16 -3.57
CA TYR A 106 -7.45 -13.23 -3.67
C TYR A 106 -6.78 -13.87 -2.46
N TYR A 107 -7.55 -14.47 -1.54
CA TYR A 107 -6.99 -15.09 -0.34
C TYR A 107 -5.89 -16.09 -0.70
N GLN A 108 -4.68 -15.86 -0.18
CA GLN A 108 -3.49 -16.67 -0.43
C GLN A 108 -3.12 -16.80 -1.92
N ALA A 109 -3.53 -15.85 -2.77
CA ALA A 109 -3.26 -15.87 -4.20
C ALA A 109 -1.83 -15.44 -4.57
N LEU A 110 -1.12 -14.71 -3.71
CA LEU A 110 0.30 -14.43 -3.89
C LEU A 110 1.12 -15.71 -3.72
N SER A 111 2.22 -15.82 -4.48
CA SER A 111 3.23 -16.84 -4.17
C SER A 111 3.90 -16.55 -2.83
N VAL A 112 4.45 -17.58 -2.20
CA VAL A 112 5.20 -17.45 -0.95
C VAL A 112 6.33 -16.41 -1.08
N GLN A 113 7.00 -16.38 -2.23
CA GLN A 113 8.11 -15.46 -2.51
C GLN A 113 7.64 -14.00 -2.62
N GLU A 114 6.56 -13.75 -3.37
CA GLU A 114 5.97 -12.40 -3.49
C GLU A 114 5.47 -11.91 -2.15
N ARG A 115 4.70 -12.72 -1.43
CA ARG A 115 4.19 -12.37 -0.10
C ARG A 115 5.30 -12.04 0.88
N THR A 116 6.32 -12.89 0.98
CA THR A 116 7.48 -12.65 1.85
C THR A 116 8.18 -11.35 1.49
N TYR A 117 8.36 -11.07 0.20
CA TYR A 117 8.94 -9.81 -0.26
C TYR A 117 8.10 -8.61 0.17
N LEU A 118 6.77 -8.63 -0.04
CA LEU A 118 5.88 -7.54 0.35
C LEU A 118 5.91 -7.31 1.86
N LEU A 119 5.89 -8.37 2.67
CA LEU A 119 5.96 -8.28 4.13
C LEU A 119 7.28 -7.67 4.61
N ASP A 120 8.42 -8.13 4.08
CA ASP A 120 9.74 -7.62 4.47
C ASP A 120 9.97 -6.17 4.03
N LYS A 121 9.51 -5.82 2.82
CA LYS A 121 9.62 -4.45 2.32
C LYS A 121 8.66 -3.50 3.03
N GLY A 122 7.44 -3.95 3.33
CA GLY A 122 6.49 -3.17 4.11
C GLY A 122 6.98 -2.89 5.52
N LEU A 123 7.59 -3.88 6.18
CA LEU A 123 8.20 -3.72 7.50
C LEU A 123 9.32 -2.66 7.51
N SER A 124 10.11 -2.58 6.44
CA SER A 124 11.29 -1.70 6.39
C SER A 124 11.00 -0.28 5.89
N TYR A 125 9.88 -0.05 5.19
CA TYR A 125 9.59 1.22 4.51
C TYR A 125 9.65 2.45 5.42
N LEU A 126 8.90 2.43 6.53
CA LEU A 126 8.81 3.57 7.45
C LEU A 126 10.12 3.86 8.20
N SER A 127 11.02 2.88 8.31
CA SER A 127 12.34 3.07 8.94
C SER A 127 13.26 3.96 8.10
N VAL A 128 13.05 4.02 6.78
CA VAL A 128 13.92 4.75 5.85
C VAL A 128 13.27 5.97 5.22
N GLU A 129 11.93 6.03 5.12
CA GLU A 129 11.22 7.18 4.51
C GLU A 129 11.50 8.48 5.27
N ARG A 130 11.78 9.58 4.57
CA ARG A 130 12.18 10.87 5.17
C ARG A 130 11.21 11.99 4.84
N ASP A 131 10.36 11.82 3.84
CA ASP A 131 9.45 12.86 3.42
C ASP A 131 8.19 12.87 4.29
N THR A 132 8.16 13.81 5.23
CA THR A 132 7.08 13.92 6.23
C THR A 132 5.91 14.78 5.75
N ARG A 133 5.87 15.16 4.47
CA ARG A 133 4.76 15.96 3.94
C ARG A 133 3.47 15.15 3.89
N GLY A 134 2.43 15.67 4.55
CA GLY A 134 1.07 15.22 4.32
C GLY A 134 0.51 15.79 3.02
N TYR A 135 0.18 17.09 3.01
CA TYR A 135 -0.31 17.80 1.82
C TYR A 135 0.76 18.70 1.17
N SER A 136 0.80 18.72 -0.16
CA SER A 136 1.57 19.66 -0.96
C SER A 136 0.64 20.47 -1.86
N ARG A 137 0.80 21.80 -1.88
CA ARG A 137 0.08 22.66 -2.84
C ARG A 137 0.37 22.30 -4.31
N LYS A 138 1.55 21.74 -4.59
CA LYS A 138 1.97 21.36 -5.95
C LYS A 138 1.43 19.98 -6.34
N TYR A 139 1.49 19.02 -5.42
CA TYR A 139 1.23 17.62 -5.75
C TYR A 139 -0.08 17.05 -5.18
N GLY A 140 -0.77 17.77 -4.29
CA GLY A 140 -1.85 17.23 -3.48
C GLY A 140 -1.33 16.38 -2.31
N TRP A 141 -2.05 15.31 -1.97
CA TRP A 141 -1.65 14.41 -0.89
C TRP A 141 -0.39 13.61 -1.27
N VAL A 142 0.65 13.77 -0.45
CA VAL A 142 1.90 13.01 -0.55
C VAL A 142 1.82 11.80 0.37
N HIS A 143 1.46 11.99 1.65
CA HIS A 143 1.03 10.93 2.57
C HIS A 143 1.99 9.74 2.75
N ALA A 144 3.31 9.95 2.62
CA ALA A 144 4.27 8.86 2.70
C ALA A 144 4.20 8.08 4.04
N PHE A 145 4.09 8.80 5.16
CA PHE A 145 3.93 8.16 6.48
C PHE A 145 2.52 7.58 6.70
N ALA A 146 1.46 8.23 6.20
CA ALA A 146 0.09 7.70 6.27
C ALA A 146 -0.02 6.37 5.51
N HIS A 147 0.38 6.33 4.24
CA HIS A 147 0.33 5.11 3.44
C HIS A 147 1.33 4.05 3.92
N GLY A 148 2.48 4.47 4.46
CA GLY A 148 3.41 3.57 5.12
C GLY A 148 2.83 2.93 6.38
N ALA A 149 2.00 3.66 7.13
CA ALA A 149 1.31 3.12 8.30
C ALA A 149 0.19 2.14 7.90
N ASP A 150 -0.53 2.43 6.81
CA ASP A 150 -1.49 1.48 6.22
C ASP A 150 -0.78 0.18 5.85
N LEU A 151 0.36 0.27 5.14
CA LEU A 151 1.17 -0.89 4.79
C LEU A 151 1.67 -1.66 6.02
N LEU A 152 2.22 -0.96 7.02
CA LEU A 152 2.73 -1.60 8.23
C LEU A 152 1.60 -2.30 9.03
N THR A 153 0.38 -1.76 8.99
CA THR A 153 -0.80 -2.40 9.57
C THR A 153 -1.10 -3.71 8.88
N GLU A 154 -1.15 -3.72 7.54
CA GLU A 154 -1.40 -4.94 6.77
C GLU A 154 -0.28 -5.98 6.95
N VAL A 155 0.99 -5.54 7.08
CA VAL A 155 2.10 -6.44 7.45
C VAL A 155 1.87 -7.07 8.82
N ALA A 156 1.58 -6.25 9.84
CA ALA A 156 1.38 -6.73 11.21
C ALA A 156 0.16 -7.66 11.34
N CYS A 157 -0.84 -7.47 10.49
CA CYS A 157 -2.08 -8.23 10.50
C CYS A 157 -2.11 -9.39 9.51
N HIS A 158 -1.12 -9.55 8.63
CA HIS A 158 -1.14 -10.65 7.67
C HIS A 158 -1.05 -12.02 8.37
N PRO A 159 -1.88 -13.03 8.02
CA PRO A 159 -1.85 -14.35 8.67
C PRO A 159 -0.48 -15.04 8.59
N ASP A 160 0.25 -14.83 7.49
CA ASP A 160 1.57 -15.41 7.28
C ASP A 160 2.72 -14.56 7.87
N PHE A 161 2.44 -13.41 8.51
CA PHE A 161 3.49 -12.65 9.18
C PHE A 161 3.87 -13.32 10.51
N PRO A 162 5.13 -13.74 10.71
CA PRO A 162 5.50 -14.51 11.89
C PRO A 162 5.33 -13.70 13.19
N SER A 163 4.62 -14.27 14.16
CA SER A 163 4.39 -13.62 15.46
C SER A 163 5.70 -13.29 16.19
N SER A 164 6.76 -14.08 15.98
CA SER A 164 8.12 -13.85 16.49
C SER A 164 8.73 -12.53 16.01
N ARG A 165 8.26 -11.98 14.89
CA ARG A 165 8.72 -10.71 14.30
C ARG A 165 7.88 -9.50 14.72
N THR A 166 6.86 -9.68 15.57
CA THR A 166 6.08 -8.54 16.10
C THR A 166 6.95 -7.46 16.75
N PRO A 167 8.03 -7.78 17.51
CA PRO A 167 8.90 -6.74 18.06
C PRO A 167 9.52 -5.81 17.01
N GLU A 168 9.74 -6.28 15.76
CA GLU A 168 10.24 -5.45 14.68
C GLU A 168 9.24 -4.34 14.30
N ILE A 169 7.93 -4.60 14.36
CA ILE A 169 6.88 -3.58 14.13
C ILE A 169 6.98 -2.45 15.17
N LEU A 170 7.16 -2.84 16.44
CA LEU A 170 7.31 -1.87 17.53
C LEU A 170 8.59 -1.05 17.38
N GLU A 171 9.68 -1.68 16.94
CA GLU A 171 10.94 -1.00 16.67
C GLU A 171 10.80 0.00 15.53
N VAL A 172 10.12 -0.34 14.44
CA VAL A 172 9.84 0.60 13.34
C VAL A 172 9.09 1.83 13.85
N LEU A 173 8.01 1.64 14.62
CA LEU A 173 7.26 2.75 15.20
C LEU A 173 8.11 3.58 16.17
N HIS A 174 8.89 2.92 17.03
CA HIS A 174 9.83 3.59 17.93
C HIS A 174 10.79 4.50 17.15
N GLN A 175 11.40 4.00 16.07
CA GLN A 175 12.30 4.77 15.22
C GLN A 175 11.59 5.93 14.52
N VAL A 176 10.36 5.72 14.03
CA VAL A 176 9.55 6.80 13.44
C VAL A 176 9.36 7.94 14.43
N PHE A 177 8.87 7.65 15.64
CA PHE A 177 8.60 8.67 16.65
C PHE A 177 9.88 9.34 17.19
N LYS A 178 11.01 8.64 17.18
CA LYS A 178 12.31 9.20 17.60
C LYS A 178 12.94 10.10 16.54
N ARG A 179 12.78 9.75 15.26
CA ARG A 179 13.46 10.39 14.12
C ARG A 179 12.69 11.55 13.53
N VAL A 180 11.37 11.48 13.50
CA VAL A 180 10.53 12.47 12.81
C VAL A 180 10.30 13.67 13.73
N PRO A 181 10.85 14.86 13.38
CA PRO A 181 10.79 16.03 14.27
C PRO A 181 9.50 16.84 14.13
N VAL A 182 8.61 16.44 13.22
CA VAL A 182 7.37 17.16 12.93
C VAL A 182 6.18 16.46 13.58
N ARG A 183 5.16 17.25 13.91
CA ARG A 183 3.87 16.71 14.32
C ARG A 183 3.15 16.08 13.13
N PHE A 184 2.65 14.86 13.30
CA PHE A 184 1.69 14.23 12.39
C PHE A 184 0.32 14.90 12.52
N GLY A 185 -0.32 15.23 11.40
CA GLY A 185 -1.52 16.06 11.40
C GLY A 185 -2.38 15.99 10.13
N ASN A 186 -2.05 15.13 9.19
CA ASN A 186 -2.82 14.81 8.00
C ASN A 186 -3.08 13.30 7.99
N ASP A 187 -3.79 12.82 9.01
CA ASP A 187 -4.14 11.41 9.21
C ASP A 187 -2.99 10.45 9.54
N GLU A 188 -1.73 10.90 9.55
CA GLU A 188 -0.62 9.98 9.82
C GLU A 188 -0.65 9.47 11.28
N ASP A 189 -1.10 10.29 12.24
CA ASP A 189 -1.13 9.97 13.66
C ASP A 189 -2.08 8.82 14.00
N TRP A 190 -3.33 8.88 13.53
CA TRP A 190 -4.28 7.80 13.79
C TRP A 190 -3.95 6.53 13.01
N ARG A 191 -3.41 6.64 11.79
CA ARG A 191 -2.99 5.46 11.01
C ARG A 191 -1.78 4.76 11.64
N LEU A 192 -0.80 5.52 12.14
CA LEU A 192 0.31 4.94 12.92
C LEU A 192 -0.19 4.28 14.21
N ALA A 193 -1.19 4.87 14.87
CA ALA A 193 -1.83 4.25 16.04
C ALA A 193 -2.57 2.95 15.68
N GLN A 194 -3.16 2.85 14.48
CA GLN A 194 -3.85 1.64 14.02
C GLN A 194 -2.92 0.44 13.91
N VAL A 195 -1.64 0.64 13.53
CA VAL A 195 -0.64 -0.45 13.51
C VAL A 195 -0.61 -1.18 14.85
N LEU A 196 -0.57 -0.43 15.96
CA LEU A 196 -0.55 -1.00 17.31
C LEU A 196 -1.90 -1.62 17.68
N TYR A 197 -2.98 -0.88 17.43
CA TYR A 197 -4.33 -1.28 17.80
C TYR A 197 -4.73 -2.61 17.14
N GLN A 198 -4.52 -2.73 15.83
CA GLN A 198 -4.89 -3.92 15.07
C GLN A 198 -3.98 -5.12 15.40
N ALA A 199 -2.67 -4.88 15.60
CA ALA A 199 -1.75 -5.94 16.03
C ALA A 199 -2.15 -6.54 17.39
N VAL A 200 -2.62 -5.72 18.33
CA VAL A 200 -3.11 -6.19 19.65
C VAL A 200 -4.43 -6.93 19.50
N LEU A 201 -5.39 -6.41 18.74
CA LEU A 201 -6.69 -7.06 18.53
C LEU A 201 -6.54 -8.46 17.93
N ARG A 202 -5.67 -8.65 16.92
CA ARG A 202 -5.42 -9.97 16.33
C ARG A 202 -4.81 -10.95 17.32
N LYS A 203 -3.88 -10.52 18.17
CA LYS A 203 -3.29 -11.39 19.22
C LYS A 203 -4.31 -11.84 20.26
N ASN A 204 -5.34 -11.04 20.48
CA ASN A 204 -6.41 -11.33 21.43
C ASN A 204 -7.60 -12.06 20.79
N CYS A 205 -7.56 -12.35 19.49
CA CYS A 205 -8.54 -13.22 18.85
C CYS A 205 -8.05 -14.67 19.04
N PRO A 206 -8.63 -15.46 19.97
CA PRO A 206 -8.30 -16.88 20.05
C PRO A 206 -8.57 -17.47 18.66
N SER A 207 -7.60 -18.23 18.16
CA SER A 207 -7.79 -19.08 16.98
C SER A 207 -9.09 -19.86 17.19
N MET A 208 -10.12 -19.52 16.42
CA MET A 208 -11.33 -20.33 16.34
C MET A 208 -10.92 -21.62 15.64
N ASN A 209 -10.53 -22.60 16.46
CA ASN A 209 -10.43 -24.01 16.08
C ASN A 209 -11.82 -24.55 15.77
#